data_AF-A0A2R6XA07-F1
#
_entry.id   AF-A0A2R6XA07-F1
#
_cell.length_a   1.000
_cell.length_b   1.000
_cell.length_c   1.000
_cell.angle_alpha   90.00
_cell.angle_beta   90.00
_cell.angle_gamma   90.00
#
_symmetry.space_group_name_H-M   'P 1'
#
loop_
_entity.id
_entity.type
_entity.pdbx_description
1 polymer ?
#
loop_
_entity_poly.entity_id
_entity_poly.type
_entity_poly.pdbx_seq_one_letter_code
_entity_poly.pdbx_strand_id
1 'polypeptide(L)'
;MGLRRCRAFWVLAVVVAGFSAPGSSLLDFSLGTKGMSFQCDEGGNMWCGGNASTNSEGALTLTPDGRNLPDEYYFNTQGMALYTLPLQLLDNEGRWRSFSCFFRFRIETGKFPGDGLAFVMFNVSRWEGAPGGDLGVYSSSGRQKVKTLAVEFDTFPNKDFDEFSNHVGVDLESLRSKVSRNAYDANINLSGGEDIYTWIDYSVDSSYLEVRIEMRDQRPVQPFLRYQFKLSDVFSDNGTVFAGFSGSNGLCICHNFYTIFDWSLKVIPAGDDSYLYVNSMFFILIGLVFILLLVPLVSILSHVWGRKYYSGQRTGDGFGYRELSLDINEEENKL
;
A
#
# COMPACT_ATOMS: atom_id res chain seq x y z
N MET A 1 -6.89 -66.54 33.81
CA MET A 1 -5.87 -65.59 33.32
C MET A 1 -6.52 -64.66 32.31
N GLY A 2 -6.77 -63.41 32.68
CA GLY A 2 -7.39 -62.42 31.80
C GLY A 2 -7.01 -61.02 32.27
N LEU A 3 -5.83 -60.54 31.87
CA LEU A 3 -5.45 -59.14 32.06
C LEU A 3 -6.06 -58.31 30.93
N ARG A 4 -7.11 -57.53 31.23
CA ARG A 4 -7.50 -56.39 30.40
C ARG A 4 -6.57 -55.22 30.76
N ARG A 5 -5.71 -54.84 29.82
CA ARG A 5 -4.87 -53.63 29.93
C ARG A 5 -5.75 -52.39 29.76
N CYS A 6 -5.96 -51.62 30.82
CA CYS A 6 -6.38 -50.23 30.72
C CYS A 6 -5.22 -49.40 30.15
N ARG A 7 -5.42 -48.76 29.00
CA ARG A 7 -4.55 -47.68 28.51
C ARG A 7 -5.19 -46.36 28.89
N ALA A 8 -4.66 -45.69 29.91
CA ALA A 8 -4.99 -44.31 30.22
C ALA A 8 -4.29 -43.40 29.19
N PHE A 9 -5.07 -42.65 28.42
CA PHE A 9 -4.57 -41.54 27.60
C PHE A 9 -4.54 -40.29 28.48
N TRP A 10 -3.35 -39.76 28.76
CA TRP A 10 -3.20 -38.43 29.31
C TRP A 10 -3.12 -37.45 28.14
N VAL A 11 -4.15 -36.62 27.96
CA VAL A 11 -4.09 -35.45 27.09
C VAL A 11 -3.52 -34.31 27.92
N LEU A 12 -2.29 -33.90 27.62
CA LEU A 12 -1.65 -32.73 28.20
C LEU A 12 -2.23 -31.49 27.51
N ALA A 13 -3.19 -30.81 28.13
CA ALA A 13 -3.65 -29.51 27.66
C ALA A 13 -2.65 -28.44 28.14
N VAL A 14 -1.82 -27.95 27.23
CA VAL A 14 -1.00 -26.76 27.48
C VAL A 14 -1.88 -25.54 27.28
N VAL A 15 -2.34 -24.94 28.38
CA VAL A 15 -2.95 -23.61 28.36
C VAL A 15 -1.82 -22.60 28.31
N VAL A 16 -1.55 -22.04 27.13
CA VAL A 16 -0.70 -20.85 27.01
C VAL A 16 -1.54 -19.67 27.45
N ALA A 17 -1.41 -19.26 28.72
CA ALA A 17 -1.89 -17.98 29.18
C ALA A 17 -1.04 -16.89 28.53
N GLY A 18 -1.59 -16.20 27.53
CA GLY A 18 -0.98 -15.00 26.97
C GLY A 18 -1.03 -13.90 28.01
N PHE A 19 0.12 -13.58 28.61
CA PHE A 19 0.29 -12.34 29.35
C PHE A 19 0.41 -11.20 28.33
N SER A 20 -0.65 -10.44 28.12
CA SER A 20 -0.55 -9.13 27.48
C SER A 20 0.05 -8.15 28.47
N ALA A 21 1.33 -7.78 28.26
CA ALA A 21 1.87 -6.57 28.85
C ALA A 21 1.06 -5.36 28.32
N PRO A 22 0.88 -4.28 29.10
CA PRO A 22 0.24 -3.07 28.63
C PRO A 22 1.20 -2.37 27.65
N GLY A 23 1.12 -2.76 26.38
CA GLY A 23 1.94 -2.21 25.30
C GLY A 23 1.40 -0.86 24.84
N SER A 24 2.31 0.09 24.64
CA SER A 24 2.06 1.32 23.88
C SER A 24 1.31 0.99 22.59
N SER A 25 0.09 1.51 22.46
CA SER A 25 -0.74 1.25 21.30
C SER A 25 -0.03 1.76 20.04
N LEU A 26 0.44 0.84 19.20
CA LEU A 26 0.81 1.14 17.83
C LEU A 26 -0.41 1.78 17.17
N LEU A 27 -0.23 2.99 16.65
CA LEU A 27 -1.33 3.72 16.03
C LEU A 27 -1.46 3.23 14.58
N ASP A 28 -2.42 2.33 14.40
CA ASP A 28 -2.95 1.92 13.10
C ASP A 28 -4.36 2.50 13.00
N PHE A 29 -4.62 3.32 11.99
CA PHE A 29 -5.96 3.86 11.77
C PHE A 29 -6.38 3.79 10.31
N SER A 30 -7.68 3.90 10.08
CA SER A 30 -8.28 3.99 8.75
C SER A 30 -9.51 4.89 8.78
N LEU A 31 -9.47 6.02 8.08
CA LEU A 31 -10.53 7.01 7.95
C LEU A 31 -11.11 6.99 6.53
N GLY A 32 -12.30 7.58 6.37
CA GLY A 32 -13.04 7.57 5.10
C GLY A 32 -13.59 6.19 4.72
N THR A 33 -13.66 5.26 5.67
CA THR A 33 -14.19 3.91 5.46
C THR A 33 -15.64 3.82 5.91
N LYS A 34 -16.34 2.74 5.52
CA LYS A 34 -17.72 2.49 5.95
C LYS A 34 -17.77 2.31 7.48
N GLY A 35 -18.13 3.39 8.18
CA GLY A 35 -18.25 3.43 9.64
C GLY A 35 -17.27 4.39 10.33
N MET A 36 -16.26 4.92 9.64
CA MET A 36 -15.35 5.95 10.17
C MET A 36 -15.08 7.01 9.09
N SER A 37 -15.87 8.09 9.07
CA SER A 37 -15.67 9.24 8.19
C SER A 37 -14.56 10.16 8.71
N PHE A 38 -14.09 11.08 7.86
CA PHE A 38 -13.37 12.25 8.36
C PHE A 38 -14.30 13.13 9.20
N GLN A 39 -13.76 13.82 10.20
CA GLN A 39 -14.50 14.70 11.11
C GLN A 39 -13.66 15.94 11.44
N CYS A 40 -13.94 17.04 10.75
CA CYS A 40 -13.34 18.37 10.96
C CYS A 40 -14.05 19.22 12.04
N ASP A 41 -14.78 18.59 12.98
CA ASP A 41 -15.51 19.27 14.05
C ASP A 41 -14.77 19.25 15.39
N GLU A 42 -15.28 20.00 16.37
CA GLU A 42 -14.69 20.04 17.71
C GLU A 42 -14.81 18.65 18.37
N GLY A 43 -13.66 18.02 18.63
CA GLY A 43 -13.60 16.65 19.15
C GLY A 43 -13.58 15.56 18.09
N GLY A 44 -13.59 15.94 16.80
CA GLY A 44 -13.43 15.03 15.68
C GLY A 44 -12.04 14.41 15.58
N ASN A 45 -11.88 13.53 14.59
CA ASN A 45 -10.63 12.82 14.32
C ASN A 45 -9.61 13.64 13.52
N MET A 46 -10.01 14.81 12.99
CA MET A 46 -9.13 15.74 12.28
C MET A 46 -9.14 17.13 12.92
N TRP A 47 -7.97 17.73 13.08
CA TRP A 47 -7.86 19.18 13.18
C TRP A 47 -7.86 19.75 11.77
N CYS A 48 -8.76 20.69 11.46
CA CYS A 48 -8.86 21.31 10.15
C CYS A 48 -8.68 22.83 10.27
N GLY A 49 -7.72 23.36 9.50
CA GLY A 49 -7.36 24.78 9.39
C GLY A 49 -7.59 25.31 7.98
N GLY A 50 -7.64 26.64 7.84
CA GLY A 50 -8.01 27.29 6.60
C GLY A 50 -9.40 26.88 6.09
N ASN A 51 -9.47 26.42 4.84
CA ASN A 51 -10.69 25.99 4.16
C ASN A 51 -10.96 24.48 4.25
N ALA A 52 -10.12 23.71 4.94
CA ALA A 52 -10.31 22.27 5.05
C ALA A 52 -11.59 21.94 5.83
N SER A 53 -12.38 21.00 5.32
CA SER A 53 -13.66 20.61 5.91
C SER A 53 -14.00 19.16 5.56
N THR A 54 -15.09 18.64 6.14
CA THR A 54 -15.66 17.35 5.77
C THR A 54 -16.97 17.58 5.04
N ASN A 55 -17.14 16.96 3.88
CA ASN A 55 -18.38 17.07 3.11
C ASN A 55 -19.48 16.13 3.65
N SER A 56 -20.69 16.22 3.09
CA SER A 56 -21.84 15.41 3.54
C SER A 56 -21.68 13.90 3.33
N GLU A 57 -20.75 13.47 2.48
CA GLU A 57 -20.43 12.07 2.23
C GLU A 57 -19.36 11.54 3.19
N GLY A 58 -18.84 12.40 4.07
CA GLY A 58 -17.80 12.05 5.04
C GLY A 58 -16.39 12.04 4.47
N ALA A 59 -16.18 12.57 3.26
CA ALA A 59 -14.88 12.77 2.64
C ALA A 59 -14.25 14.10 3.10
N LEU A 60 -12.91 14.16 3.11
CA LEU A 60 -12.16 15.34 3.46
C LEU A 60 -11.94 16.21 2.23
N THR A 61 -12.30 17.48 2.30
CA THR A 61 -12.08 18.48 1.25
C THR A 61 -11.06 19.51 1.74
N LEU A 62 -10.00 19.75 0.98
CA LEU A 62 -8.88 20.62 1.41
C LEU A 62 -9.07 22.07 0.99
N THR A 63 -9.87 22.31 -0.04
CA THR A 63 -10.34 23.62 -0.48
C THR A 63 -11.88 23.63 -0.45
N PRO A 64 -12.54 24.80 -0.57
CA PRO A 64 -13.98 24.83 -0.60
C PRO A 64 -14.55 23.96 -1.74
N ASP A 65 -15.59 23.18 -1.44
CA ASP A 65 -16.17 22.17 -2.35
C ASP A 65 -17.56 22.56 -2.91
N GLY A 66 -17.99 23.81 -2.66
CA GLY A 66 -19.32 24.32 -3.00
C GLY A 66 -19.53 24.57 -4.50
N ARG A 67 -19.77 23.52 -5.30
CA ARG A 67 -19.80 23.51 -6.79
C ARG A 67 -20.67 24.55 -7.53
N ASN A 68 -21.54 25.30 -6.87
CA ASN A 68 -22.44 26.29 -7.48
C ASN A 68 -22.02 27.74 -7.17
N LEU A 69 -20.77 27.96 -6.79
CA LEU A 69 -20.21 29.27 -6.46
C LEU A 69 -19.41 29.85 -7.64
N PRO A 70 -19.33 31.20 -7.76
CA PRO A 70 -18.52 31.84 -8.79
C PRO A 70 -17.03 31.55 -8.60
N ASP A 71 -16.25 31.54 -9.67
CA ASP A 71 -14.83 31.16 -9.65
C ASP A 71 -13.99 32.03 -8.69
N GLU A 72 -14.36 33.30 -8.50
CA GLU A 72 -13.72 34.23 -7.56
C GLU A 72 -13.77 33.74 -6.10
N TYR A 73 -14.74 32.89 -5.75
CA TYR A 73 -14.86 32.32 -4.41
C TYR A 73 -13.68 31.39 -4.06
N TYR A 74 -13.08 30.76 -5.07
CA TYR A 74 -11.99 29.80 -4.91
C TYR A 74 -10.60 30.43 -5.02
N PHE A 75 -10.55 31.73 -5.32
CA PHE A 75 -9.30 32.46 -5.46
C PHE A 75 -8.48 32.37 -4.18
N ASN A 76 -7.25 31.86 -4.30
CA ASN A 76 -6.25 31.88 -3.23
C ASN A 76 -6.69 31.19 -1.92
N THR A 77 -7.53 30.15 -2.03
CA THR A 77 -7.97 29.33 -0.88
C THR A 77 -6.93 28.28 -0.53
N GLN A 78 -6.81 27.92 0.75
CA GLN A 78 -5.97 26.81 1.20
C GLN A 78 -6.58 26.13 2.41
N GLY A 79 -6.32 24.86 2.60
CA GLY A 79 -6.66 24.15 3.82
C GLY A 79 -5.61 23.14 4.24
N MET A 80 -5.62 22.86 5.53
CA MET A 80 -4.79 21.87 6.19
C MET A 80 -5.67 21.00 7.08
N ALA A 81 -5.50 19.69 7.02
CA ALA A 81 -6.18 18.75 7.91
C ALA A 81 -5.17 17.75 8.48
N LEU A 82 -4.99 17.76 9.80
CA LEU A 82 -4.07 16.85 10.51
C LEU A 82 -4.85 15.89 11.40
N TYR A 83 -4.45 14.62 11.43
CA TYR A 83 -5.01 13.65 12.36
C TYR A 83 -4.73 14.08 13.80
N THR A 84 -5.76 14.01 14.67
CA THR A 84 -5.65 14.59 16.02
C THR A 84 -4.77 13.79 16.96
N LEU A 85 -4.55 12.50 16.69
CA LEU A 85 -3.66 11.66 17.50
C LEU A 85 -2.24 11.64 16.91
N PRO A 86 -1.20 11.84 17.74
CA PRO A 86 0.17 11.82 17.27
C PRO A 86 0.63 10.41 16.87
N LEU A 87 1.44 10.35 15.83
CA LEU A 87 2.22 9.19 15.45
C LEU A 87 3.56 9.22 16.16
N GLN A 88 3.93 8.10 16.78
CA GLN A 88 5.21 7.96 17.45
C GLN A 88 6.14 7.13 16.55
N LEU A 89 7.11 7.77 15.90
CA LEU A 89 8.06 7.12 14.98
C LEU A 89 9.37 6.72 15.65
N LEU A 90 9.65 7.20 16.85
CA LEU A 90 10.78 6.78 17.68
C LEU A 90 10.23 5.97 18.86
N ASP A 91 10.76 4.79 19.13
CA ASP A 91 10.37 4.02 20.31
C ASP A 91 11.11 4.47 21.59
N ASN A 92 10.74 3.88 22.73
CA ASN A 92 11.32 4.24 24.03
C ASN A 92 12.80 3.82 24.16
N GLU A 93 13.29 2.94 23.28
CA GLU A 93 14.67 2.50 23.21
C GLU A 93 15.51 3.36 22.24
N GLY A 94 14.91 4.39 21.63
CA GLY A 94 15.58 5.29 20.69
C GLY A 94 15.72 4.71 19.28
N ARG A 95 14.93 3.69 18.92
CA ARG A 95 14.93 3.09 17.57
C ARG A 95 13.82 3.72 16.73
N TRP A 96 14.19 4.14 15.53
CA TRP A 96 13.23 4.63 14.54
C TRP A 96 12.37 3.50 14.00
N ARG A 97 11.13 3.82 13.63
CA ARG A 97 10.12 2.88 13.13
C ARG A 97 9.74 3.19 11.69
N SER A 98 9.52 2.12 10.93
CA SER A 98 8.99 2.15 9.57
C SER A 98 7.51 2.56 9.60
N PHE A 99 6.98 3.05 8.48
CA PHE A 99 5.54 3.34 8.37
C PHE A 99 5.02 3.00 6.97
N SER A 100 3.73 2.71 6.88
CA SER A 100 3.01 2.54 5.62
C SER A 100 1.76 3.39 5.65
N CYS A 101 1.55 4.16 4.59
CA CYS A 101 0.41 5.03 4.39
C CYS A 101 -0.25 4.69 3.06
N PHE A 102 -1.58 4.70 3.05
CA PHE A 102 -2.39 4.58 1.85
C PHE A 102 -3.49 5.62 1.88
N PHE A 103 -3.74 6.28 0.76
CA PHE A 103 -4.91 7.14 0.60
C PHE A 103 -5.37 7.18 -0.85
N ARG A 104 -6.66 7.42 -1.02
CA ARG A 104 -7.27 7.73 -2.31
C ARG A 104 -7.70 9.19 -2.35
N PHE A 105 -7.32 9.87 -3.41
CA PHE A 105 -7.72 11.26 -3.64
C PHE A 105 -8.24 11.47 -5.06
N ARG A 106 -8.86 12.62 -5.28
CA ARG A 106 -9.21 13.14 -6.59
C ARG A 106 -9.00 14.64 -6.63
N ILE A 107 -8.48 15.11 -7.77
CA ILE A 107 -8.37 16.53 -8.09
C ILE A 107 -9.28 16.78 -9.28
N GLU A 108 -10.35 17.54 -9.03
CA GLU A 108 -11.27 17.99 -10.08
C GLU A 108 -10.95 19.43 -10.44
N THR A 109 -10.56 19.63 -11.69
CA THR A 109 -10.14 20.93 -12.19
C THR A 109 -11.26 21.61 -12.98
N GLY A 110 -11.45 22.90 -12.70
CA GLY A 110 -12.27 23.78 -13.52
C GLY A 110 -11.55 24.17 -14.81
N LYS A 111 -11.29 25.46 -14.98
CA LYS A 111 -10.71 25.97 -16.24
C LYS A 111 -9.21 25.71 -16.38
N PHE A 112 -8.45 25.83 -15.29
CA PHE A 112 -7.00 25.66 -15.28
C PHE A 112 -6.59 24.89 -14.02
N PRO A 113 -5.68 23.89 -14.14
CA PRO A 113 -5.19 23.19 -12.97
C PRO A 113 -4.34 24.13 -12.12
N GLY A 114 -4.41 23.95 -10.81
CA GLY A 114 -3.49 24.57 -9.87
C GLY A 114 -4.07 24.86 -8.47
N ASP A 115 -3.26 24.79 -7.43
CA ASP A 115 -1.82 24.47 -7.47
C ASP A 115 -1.59 22.97 -7.19
N GLY A 116 -2.14 22.42 -6.11
CA GLY A 116 -2.03 20.99 -5.84
C GLY A 116 -2.48 20.59 -4.44
N LEU A 117 -2.11 19.37 -4.05
CA LEU A 117 -2.25 18.87 -2.68
C LEU A 117 -0.99 18.15 -2.22
N ALA A 118 -0.84 17.92 -0.92
CA ALA A 118 0.24 17.16 -0.35
C ALA A 118 -0.22 16.27 0.81
N PHE A 119 0.36 15.07 0.92
CA PHE A 119 0.44 14.35 2.19
C PHE A 119 1.55 14.97 3.03
N VAL A 120 1.31 15.23 4.31
CA VAL A 120 2.25 15.91 5.20
C VAL A 120 2.47 15.15 6.50
N MET A 121 3.67 15.28 7.05
CA MET A 121 4.00 14.96 8.44
C MET A 121 4.75 16.12 9.07
N PHE A 122 4.25 16.62 10.21
CA PHE A 122 4.85 17.71 10.98
C PHE A 122 5.25 17.27 12.38
N ASN A 123 6.25 17.91 12.99
CA ASN A 123 6.51 17.77 14.43
C ASN A 123 5.61 18.64 15.32
N VAL A 124 4.58 19.28 14.75
CA VAL A 124 3.59 20.10 15.46
C VAL A 124 2.18 19.63 15.13
N SER A 125 1.24 19.79 16.07
CA SER A 125 -0.15 19.32 15.94
C SER A 125 -1.05 20.23 15.12
N ARG A 126 -0.58 21.44 14.79
CA ARG A 126 -1.32 22.45 14.02
C ARG A 126 -0.34 23.27 13.22
N TRP A 127 -0.67 23.50 11.96
CA TRP A 127 0.10 24.32 11.05
C TRP A 127 -0.77 24.84 9.92
N GLU A 128 -0.53 26.08 9.47
CA GLU A 128 -1.15 26.60 8.25
C GLU A 128 -0.08 27.28 7.39
N GLY A 129 0.03 26.87 6.13
CA GLY A 129 0.88 27.48 5.12
C GLY A 129 0.15 28.54 4.29
N ALA A 130 0.83 29.02 3.27
CA ALA A 130 0.31 29.96 2.29
C ALA A 130 -0.43 29.22 1.15
N PRO A 131 -1.44 29.86 0.53
CA PRO A 131 -2.12 29.35 -0.67
C PRO A 131 -1.24 29.39 -1.91
N GLY A 132 -1.79 28.98 -3.06
CA GLY A 132 -1.04 28.91 -4.32
C GLY A 132 0.01 27.80 -4.32
N GLY A 133 1.11 28.01 -5.04
CA GLY A 133 2.23 27.07 -5.13
C GLY A 133 2.88 26.69 -3.79
N ASP A 134 2.60 27.37 -2.69
CA ASP A 134 3.04 26.94 -1.36
C ASP A 134 2.20 25.76 -0.77
N LEU A 135 1.19 25.29 -1.51
CA LEU A 135 0.35 24.11 -1.28
C LEU A 135 -0.45 24.10 0.04
N GLY A 136 -0.53 25.23 0.75
CA GLY A 136 -1.02 25.26 2.13
C GLY A 136 -0.03 24.65 3.14
N VAL A 137 1.14 24.20 2.68
CA VAL A 137 2.17 23.54 3.49
C VAL A 137 3.23 24.55 3.92
N TYR A 138 3.75 25.37 3.00
CA TYR A 138 4.91 26.22 3.23
C TYR A 138 4.52 27.67 3.52
N SER A 139 5.42 28.44 4.12
CA SER A 139 5.25 29.91 4.13
C SER A 139 5.47 30.47 2.73
N SER A 140 5.04 31.71 2.47
CA SER A 140 5.26 32.44 1.20
C SER A 140 6.72 32.62 0.76
N SER A 141 7.67 32.16 1.57
CA SER A 141 9.09 32.07 1.20
C SER A 141 9.47 30.70 0.61
N GLY A 142 8.51 29.79 0.40
CA GLY A 142 8.74 28.40 -0.02
C GLY A 142 9.47 27.55 1.02
N ARG A 143 9.46 27.97 2.30
CA ARG A 143 10.18 27.32 3.41
C ARG A 143 9.32 27.15 4.64
N GLN A 144 9.76 26.20 5.47
CA GLN A 144 9.10 25.82 6.69
C GLN A 144 10.00 26.04 7.91
N LYS A 145 9.41 26.49 9.03
CA LYS A 145 10.09 26.61 10.33
C LYS A 145 9.99 25.34 11.16
N VAL A 146 8.95 24.53 10.91
CA VAL A 146 8.70 23.26 11.60
C VAL A 146 9.27 22.08 10.81
N LYS A 147 9.60 21.00 11.51
CA LYS A 147 10.13 19.79 10.87
C LYS A 147 9.02 19.18 10.02
N THR A 148 9.32 18.98 8.74
CA THR A 148 8.29 18.64 7.74
C THR A 148 8.82 17.64 6.72
N LEU A 149 8.04 16.59 6.51
CA LEU A 149 8.08 15.75 5.32
C LEU A 149 6.77 15.99 4.57
N ALA A 150 6.85 16.28 3.28
CA ALA A 150 5.68 16.29 2.41
C ALA A 150 5.91 15.40 1.19
N VAL A 151 4.83 14.80 0.71
CA VAL A 151 4.76 14.21 -0.62
C VAL A 151 3.70 14.99 -1.38
N GLU A 152 4.16 15.85 -2.30
CA GLU A 152 3.32 16.75 -3.07
C GLU A 152 2.79 16.07 -4.34
N PHE A 153 1.61 16.52 -4.77
CA PHE A 153 0.92 16.16 -5.99
C PHE A 153 0.58 17.49 -6.69
N ASP A 154 1.56 18.01 -7.41
CA ASP A 154 1.54 19.34 -7.99
C ASP A 154 0.99 19.30 -9.41
N THR A 155 0.07 20.22 -9.69
CA THR A 155 -0.66 20.36 -10.95
C THR A 155 -0.38 21.68 -11.66
N PHE A 156 0.51 22.52 -11.11
CA PHE A 156 0.88 23.81 -11.68
C PHE A 156 2.39 24.08 -11.60
N PRO A 157 3.08 24.35 -12.73
CA PRO A 157 4.53 24.56 -12.72
C PRO A 157 4.91 25.98 -12.27
N ASN A 158 5.36 26.13 -11.02
CA ASN A 158 6.05 27.30 -10.53
C ASN A 158 7.53 27.27 -10.96
N LYS A 159 7.84 27.95 -12.08
CA LYS A 159 9.14 27.94 -12.78
C LYS A 159 10.41 28.13 -11.94
N ASP A 160 10.30 28.74 -10.76
CA ASP A 160 11.45 28.98 -9.89
C ASP A 160 11.90 27.71 -9.14
N PHE A 161 11.01 26.72 -9.00
CA PHE A 161 11.23 25.53 -8.17
C PHE A 161 10.84 24.21 -8.84
N ASP A 162 9.94 24.22 -9.84
CA ASP A 162 9.41 23.00 -10.44
C ASP A 162 10.04 22.65 -11.79
N GLU A 163 10.31 21.37 -11.96
CA GLU A 163 10.77 20.80 -13.22
C GLU A 163 9.61 20.42 -14.16
N PHE A 164 8.42 20.15 -13.62
CA PHE A 164 7.29 19.57 -14.35
C PHE A 164 5.96 20.16 -13.87
N SER A 165 4.95 20.22 -14.75
CA SER A 165 3.62 20.77 -14.42
C SER A 165 2.63 19.79 -13.77
N ASN A 166 2.90 18.49 -13.83
CA ASN A 166 2.03 17.43 -13.34
C ASN A 166 2.94 16.40 -12.69
N HIS A 167 3.27 16.59 -11.42
CA HIS A 167 4.37 15.87 -10.80
C HIS A 167 4.12 15.47 -9.36
N VAL A 168 4.83 14.42 -8.94
CA VAL A 168 4.88 13.99 -7.54
C VAL A 168 6.28 14.25 -7.02
N GLY A 169 6.37 14.95 -5.89
CA GLY A 169 7.62 15.36 -5.26
C GLY A 169 7.77 14.84 -3.83
N VAL A 170 9.00 14.72 -3.35
CA VAL A 170 9.32 14.51 -1.93
C VAL A 170 10.04 15.73 -1.40
N ASP A 171 9.44 16.36 -0.41
CA ASP A 171 9.89 17.63 0.12
C ASP A 171 10.32 17.50 1.57
N LEU A 172 11.38 18.21 1.92
CA LEU A 172 11.87 18.32 3.28
C LEU A 172 12.04 19.81 3.63
N GLU A 173 11.12 20.31 4.47
CA GLU A 173 11.07 21.69 4.98
C GLU A 173 11.04 22.83 3.93
N SER A 174 10.92 22.50 2.65
CA SER A 174 10.95 23.47 1.56
C SER A 174 10.15 22.96 0.38
N LEU A 175 9.47 23.89 -0.29
CA LEU A 175 8.70 23.66 -1.52
C LEU A 175 9.54 23.08 -2.66
N ARG A 176 10.86 23.29 -2.64
CA ARG A 176 11.72 22.68 -3.64
C ARG A 176 11.96 21.21 -3.29
N SER A 177 11.31 20.31 -4.03
CA SER A 177 11.41 18.88 -3.84
C SER A 177 12.87 18.38 -3.92
N LYS A 178 13.20 17.42 -3.06
CA LYS A 178 14.49 16.71 -3.08
C LYS A 178 14.60 15.77 -4.28
N VAL A 179 13.46 15.22 -4.69
CA VAL A 179 13.29 14.45 -5.91
C VAL A 179 11.84 14.62 -6.34
N SER A 180 11.63 14.74 -7.65
CA SER A 180 10.29 14.79 -8.24
C SER A 180 10.27 13.98 -9.53
N ARG A 181 9.06 13.59 -9.95
CA ARG A 181 8.84 12.87 -11.20
C ARG A 181 7.52 13.26 -11.84
N ASN A 182 7.54 13.40 -13.16
CA ASN A 182 6.36 13.70 -13.96
C ASN A 182 5.35 12.54 -13.93
N ALA A 183 4.14 12.78 -13.43
CA ALA A 183 3.08 11.77 -13.30
C ALA A 183 2.61 11.22 -14.66
N TYR A 184 2.85 11.96 -15.76
CA TYR A 184 2.59 11.44 -17.11
C TYR A 184 3.45 10.20 -17.45
N ASP A 185 4.60 10.00 -16.79
CA ASP A 185 5.41 8.78 -16.94
C ASP A 185 4.67 7.51 -16.47
N ALA A 186 3.68 7.68 -15.60
CA ALA A 186 2.77 6.62 -15.15
C ALA A 186 1.43 6.62 -15.92
N ASN A 187 1.29 7.43 -16.97
CA ASN A 187 0.04 7.70 -17.67
C ASN A 187 -1.05 8.31 -16.77
N ILE A 188 -0.65 9.10 -15.77
CA ILE A 188 -1.56 9.75 -14.82
C ILE A 188 -1.56 11.25 -15.07
N ASN A 189 -2.76 11.81 -15.26
CA ASN A 189 -3.01 13.25 -15.13
C ASN A 189 -3.58 13.50 -13.73
N LEU A 190 -2.79 14.11 -12.84
CA LEU A 190 -3.20 14.32 -11.45
C LEU A 190 -4.50 15.14 -11.37
N SER A 191 -4.64 16.13 -12.25
CA SER A 191 -5.78 17.05 -12.32
C SER A 191 -6.90 16.56 -13.26
N GLY A 192 -6.94 15.25 -13.54
CA GLY A 192 -7.83 14.64 -14.53
C GLY A 192 -9.26 14.38 -14.05
N GLY A 193 -9.57 14.61 -12.77
CA GLY A 193 -10.88 14.29 -12.18
C GLY A 193 -11.12 12.81 -11.87
N GLU A 194 -10.09 11.98 -11.99
CA GLU A 194 -10.13 10.54 -11.71
C GLU A 194 -9.60 10.24 -10.29
N ASP A 195 -9.97 9.07 -9.77
CA ASP A 195 -9.42 8.59 -8.50
C ASP A 195 -7.97 8.14 -8.65
N ILE A 196 -7.12 8.60 -7.75
CA ILE A 196 -5.71 8.25 -7.68
C ILE A 196 -5.43 7.59 -6.34
N TYR A 197 -4.89 6.38 -6.42
CA TYR A 197 -4.53 5.54 -5.30
C TYR A 197 -3.05 5.69 -5.02
N THR A 198 -2.72 6.08 -3.79
CA THR A 198 -1.34 6.39 -3.39
C THR A 198 -0.91 5.55 -2.22
N TRP A 199 0.31 5.02 -2.29
CA TRP A 199 1.00 4.40 -1.17
C TRP A 199 2.32 5.11 -0.89
N ILE A 200 2.56 5.42 0.38
CA ILE A 200 3.81 5.99 0.87
C ILE A 200 4.35 5.04 1.94
N ASP A 201 5.43 4.35 1.61
CA ASP A 201 6.07 3.37 2.48
C ASP A 201 7.47 3.87 2.85
N TYR A 202 7.78 3.95 4.15
CA TYR A 202 9.13 4.26 4.62
C TYR A 202 9.71 3.06 5.37
N SER A 203 10.91 2.64 4.97
CA SER A 203 11.67 1.57 5.64
C SER A 203 12.89 2.14 6.35
N VAL A 204 12.98 1.94 7.66
CA VAL A 204 14.14 2.36 8.47
C VAL A 204 15.40 1.60 8.07
N ASP A 205 15.29 0.30 7.82
CA ASP A 205 16.40 -0.58 7.46
C ASP A 205 17.15 -0.11 6.19
N SER A 206 16.38 0.32 5.18
CA SER A 206 16.93 0.81 3.92
C SER A 206 17.05 2.33 3.84
N SER A 207 16.38 3.03 4.76
CA SER A 207 16.23 4.49 4.79
C SER A 207 15.60 5.06 3.51
N TYR A 208 14.76 4.28 2.83
CA TYR A 208 14.00 4.73 1.67
C TYR A 208 12.58 5.07 2.05
N LEU A 209 12.14 6.23 1.56
CA LEU A 209 10.74 6.53 1.30
C LEU A 209 10.42 6.13 -0.14
N GLU A 210 9.39 5.32 -0.31
CA GLU A 210 8.88 4.89 -1.59
C GLU A 210 7.46 5.41 -1.78
N VAL A 211 7.24 6.12 -2.88
CA VAL A 211 5.93 6.63 -3.28
C VAL A 211 5.46 5.84 -4.50
N ARG A 212 4.23 5.33 -4.43
CA ARG A 212 3.55 4.62 -5.49
C ARG A 212 2.22 5.31 -5.79
N ILE A 213 1.90 5.44 -7.07
CA ILE A 213 0.63 6.00 -7.56
C ILE A 213 0.05 5.07 -8.61
N GLU A 214 -1.27 4.92 -8.64
CA GLU A 214 -2.00 4.10 -9.61
C GLU A 214 -3.45 4.60 -9.77
N MET A 215 -4.08 4.32 -10.91
CA MET A 215 -5.47 4.67 -11.21
C MET A 215 -6.49 3.63 -10.69
N ARG A 216 -6.00 2.59 -10.00
CA ARG A 216 -6.79 1.48 -9.46
C ARG A 216 -6.28 1.14 -8.07
N ASP A 217 -7.15 0.54 -7.26
CA ASP A 217 -6.79 0.01 -5.94
C ASP A 217 -5.92 -1.26 -6.03
N GLN A 218 -4.74 -1.12 -6.61
CA GLN A 218 -3.77 -2.18 -6.78
C GLN A 218 -2.38 -1.59 -6.63
N ARG A 219 -1.77 -1.77 -5.44
CA ARG A 219 -0.43 -1.28 -5.14
C ARG A 219 0.59 -1.79 -6.17
N PRO A 220 1.25 -0.92 -6.94
CA PRO A 220 2.31 -1.32 -7.85
C PRO A 220 3.52 -1.92 -7.11
N VAL A 221 4.17 -2.92 -7.71
CA VAL A 221 5.38 -3.53 -7.13
C VAL A 221 6.53 -2.51 -7.12
N GLN A 222 6.74 -1.83 -8.25
CA GLN A 222 7.80 -0.83 -8.38
C GLN A 222 7.33 0.53 -7.86
N PRO A 223 8.14 1.25 -7.08
CA PRO A 223 7.84 2.61 -6.69
C PRO A 223 7.84 3.54 -7.91
N PHE A 224 6.92 4.51 -7.92
CA PHE A 224 6.93 5.59 -8.89
C PHE A 224 8.12 6.53 -8.65
N LEU A 225 8.38 6.80 -7.37
CA LEU A 225 9.44 7.68 -6.88
C LEU A 225 10.03 7.08 -5.60
N ARG A 226 11.34 7.25 -5.39
CA ARG A 226 11.97 6.90 -4.11
C ARG A 226 12.99 7.94 -3.71
N TYR A 227 13.12 8.18 -2.41
CA TYR A 227 14.11 9.09 -1.86
C TYR A 227 14.76 8.49 -0.62
N GLN A 228 16.08 8.61 -0.50
CA GLN A 228 16.83 8.05 0.62
C GLN A 228 17.16 9.14 1.64
N PHE A 229 16.74 8.95 2.88
CA PHE A 229 17.07 9.83 4.01
C PHE A 229 16.79 9.11 5.32
N LYS A 230 17.39 9.58 6.42
CA LYS A 230 17.05 9.07 7.75
C LYS A 230 15.98 9.95 8.38
N LEU A 231 14.97 9.34 9.01
CA LEU A 231 13.98 10.09 9.80
C LEU A 231 14.62 11.01 10.84
N SER A 232 15.76 10.63 11.42
CA SER A 232 16.52 11.46 12.37
C SER A 232 17.00 12.79 11.80
N ASP A 233 17.24 12.85 10.48
CA ASP A 233 17.73 14.05 9.81
C ASP A 233 16.59 15.04 9.56
N VAL A 234 15.33 14.57 9.63
CA VAL A 234 14.11 15.37 9.42
C VAL A 234 13.45 15.67 10.76
N PHE A 235 13.13 14.66 11.57
CA PHE A 235 12.38 14.77 12.82
C PHE A 235 13.31 14.61 14.04
N SER A 236 14.29 15.50 14.18
CA SER A 236 15.40 15.42 15.16
C SER A 236 15.03 15.43 16.66
N ASP A 237 13.75 15.47 17.01
CA ASP A 237 13.27 15.62 18.38
C ASP A 237 13.05 14.25 19.06
N ASN A 238 11.79 13.91 19.33
CA ASN A 238 11.35 12.71 20.04
C ASN A 238 10.60 11.73 19.13
N GLY A 239 10.59 11.97 17.81
CA GLY A 239 9.85 11.16 16.83
C GLY A 239 8.33 11.26 16.91
N THR A 240 7.76 12.19 17.68
CA THR A 240 6.33 12.49 17.65
C THR A 240 6.00 13.33 16.42
N VAL A 241 5.12 12.86 15.55
CA VAL A 241 4.68 13.57 14.34
C VAL A 241 3.16 13.55 14.20
N PHE A 242 2.61 14.52 13.48
CA PHE A 242 1.21 14.60 13.11
C PHE A 242 1.11 14.53 11.60
N ALA A 243 0.36 13.55 11.10
CA ALA A 243 0.19 13.34 9.67
C ALA A 243 -1.14 13.94 9.19
N GLY A 244 -1.24 14.22 7.90
CA GLY A 244 -2.47 14.72 7.31
C GLY A 244 -2.29 15.15 5.86
N PHE A 245 -3.11 16.11 5.45
CA PHE A 245 -3.17 16.59 4.08
C PHE A 245 -3.30 18.11 4.02
N SER A 246 -2.75 18.71 2.97
CA SER A 246 -2.96 20.11 2.64
C SER A 246 -3.25 20.26 1.16
N GLY A 247 -3.96 21.32 0.77
CA GLY A 247 -4.17 21.65 -0.63
C GLY A 247 -4.56 23.11 -0.80
N SER A 248 -4.32 23.63 -1.99
CA SER A 248 -4.51 25.05 -2.28
C SER A 248 -4.96 25.32 -3.72
N ASN A 249 -5.71 26.40 -3.85
CA ASN A 249 -5.91 27.10 -5.11
C ASN A 249 -5.01 28.33 -5.14
N GLY A 250 -4.65 28.77 -6.34
CA GLY A 250 -3.78 29.92 -6.56
C GLY A 250 -4.51 31.14 -7.07
N LEU A 251 -3.80 31.86 -7.94
CA LEU A 251 -4.21 33.18 -8.43
C LEU A 251 -5.13 33.13 -9.66
N CYS A 252 -5.45 31.94 -10.17
CA CYS A 252 -6.45 31.84 -11.22
C CYS A 252 -7.82 32.27 -10.67
N ILE A 253 -8.62 32.91 -11.50
CA ILE A 253 -10.06 32.98 -11.27
C ILE A 253 -10.64 31.70 -11.86
N CYS A 254 -10.47 30.60 -11.12
CA CYS A 254 -10.91 29.26 -11.46
C CYS A 254 -10.97 28.41 -10.19
N HIS A 255 -11.65 27.27 -10.23
CA HIS A 255 -11.75 26.34 -9.11
C HIS A 255 -10.96 25.05 -9.36
N ASN A 256 -10.33 24.53 -8.30
CA ASN A 256 -9.90 23.14 -8.21
C ASN A 256 -10.37 22.56 -6.86
N PHE A 257 -10.95 21.36 -6.92
CA PHE A 257 -11.44 20.63 -5.76
C PHE A 257 -10.47 19.52 -5.41
N TYR A 258 -9.95 19.54 -4.18
CA TYR A 258 -9.02 18.53 -3.67
C TYR A 258 -9.72 17.69 -2.60
N THR A 259 -10.05 16.46 -2.94
CA THR A 259 -10.83 15.57 -2.06
C THR A 259 -10.02 14.32 -1.70
N ILE A 260 -9.95 14.00 -0.42
CA ILE A 260 -9.41 12.73 0.11
C ILE A 260 -10.60 11.86 0.54
N PHE A 261 -10.72 10.67 -0.04
CA PHE A 261 -11.87 9.81 0.21
C PHE A 261 -11.64 8.80 1.31
N ASP A 262 -10.43 8.26 1.39
CA ASP A 262 -10.05 7.26 2.38
C ASP A 262 -8.55 7.40 2.65
N TRP A 263 -8.17 7.07 3.89
CA TRP A 263 -6.81 7.19 4.36
C TRP A 263 -6.55 6.16 5.44
N SER A 264 -5.47 5.40 5.30
CA SER A 264 -4.97 4.52 6.36
C SER A 264 -3.49 4.78 6.58
N LEU A 265 -3.08 4.72 7.83
CA LEU A 265 -1.68 4.86 8.21
C LEU A 265 -1.38 3.90 9.35
N LYS A 266 -0.22 3.26 9.22
CA LYS A 266 0.31 2.28 10.15
C LYS A 266 1.76 2.59 10.48
N VAL A 267 2.08 2.64 11.77
CA VAL A 267 3.46 2.63 12.25
C VAL A 267 3.88 1.19 12.51
N ILE A 268 4.95 0.75 11.85
CA ILE A 268 5.45 -0.62 11.93
C ILE A 268 6.36 -0.74 13.15
N PRO A 269 6.20 -1.78 14.00
CA PRO A 269 7.06 -1.98 15.17
C PRO A 269 8.53 -2.10 14.79
N ALA A 270 9.41 -1.56 15.64
CA ALA A 270 10.85 -1.69 15.44
C ALA A 270 11.25 -3.17 15.54
N GLY A 271 11.90 -3.69 14.49
CA GLY A 271 12.31 -5.10 14.40
C GLY A 271 11.27 -6.05 13.80
N ASP A 272 10.09 -5.58 13.39
CA ASP A 272 9.10 -6.40 12.69
C ASP A 272 9.36 -6.53 11.18
N ASP A 273 10.19 -5.66 10.59
CA ASP A 273 10.57 -5.69 9.17
C ASP A 273 11.27 -7.02 8.80
N SER A 274 11.90 -7.68 9.78
CA SER A 274 12.54 -8.99 9.59
C SER A 274 11.56 -10.15 9.52
N TYR A 275 10.35 -10.05 10.12
CA TYR A 275 9.38 -11.15 10.19
C TYR A 275 8.80 -11.52 8.81
N LEU A 276 8.65 -10.54 7.92
CA LEU A 276 8.20 -10.78 6.53
C LEU A 276 9.25 -11.55 5.70
N TYR A 277 10.53 -11.29 5.94
CA TYR A 277 11.63 -12.01 5.29
C TYR A 277 11.75 -13.47 5.78
N VAL A 278 11.63 -13.73 7.09
CA VAL A 278 11.68 -15.11 7.61
C VAL A 278 10.50 -15.95 7.12
N ASN A 279 9.29 -15.39 7.06
CA ASN A 279 8.13 -16.11 6.52
C ASN A 279 8.31 -16.45 5.04
N SER A 280 8.80 -15.51 4.24
CA SER A 280 9.09 -15.76 2.82
C SER A 280 10.18 -16.83 2.63
N MET A 281 11.26 -16.77 3.41
CA MET A 281 12.31 -17.80 3.39
C MET A 281 11.81 -19.17 3.86
N PHE A 282 10.90 -19.20 4.83
CA PHE A 282 10.29 -20.43 5.35
C PHE A 282 9.45 -21.15 4.28
N PHE A 283 8.65 -20.42 3.50
CA PHE A 283 7.89 -21.00 2.38
C PHE A 283 8.80 -21.50 1.24
N ILE A 284 9.89 -20.80 0.95
CA ILE A 284 10.89 -21.24 -0.02
C ILE A 284 11.56 -22.54 0.45
N LEU A 285 11.93 -22.63 1.73
CA LEU A 285 12.53 -23.83 2.31
C LEU A 285 11.58 -25.03 2.24
N ILE A 286 10.29 -24.84 2.57
CA ILE A 286 9.26 -25.88 2.47
C ILE A 286 9.11 -26.36 1.02
N GLY A 287 9.08 -25.42 0.06
CA GLY A 287 9.00 -25.74 -1.37
C GLY A 287 10.19 -26.59 -1.84
N LEU A 288 11.41 -26.24 -1.42
CA LEU A 288 12.63 -27.00 -1.74
C LEU A 288 12.62 -28.41 -1.14
N VAL A 289 12.17 -28.56 0.12
CA VAL A 289 12.03 -29.87 0.76
C VAL A 289 10.98 -30.73 0.06
N PHE A 290 9.85 -30.15 -0.34
CA PHE A 290 8.83 -30.85 -1.10
C PHE A 290 9.34 -31.36 -2.45
N ILE A 291 10.10 -30.55 -3.18
CA ILE A 291 10.72 -30.94 -4.46
C ILE A 291 11.71 -32.09 -4.25
N LEU A 292 12.57 -31.99 -3.22
CA LEU A 292 13.56 -33.02 -2.91
C LEU A 292 12.95 -34.36 -2.47
N LEU A 293 11.73 -34.36 -1.92
CA LEU A 293 11.04 -35.59 -1.51
C LEU A 293 10.12 -36.16 -2.59
N LEU A 294 9.41 -35.30 -3.34
CA LEU A 294 8.47 -35.73 -4.37
C LEU A 294 9.16 -36.25 -5.63
N VAL A 295 10.25 -35.63 -6.08
CA VAL A 295 10.92 -36.03 -7.32
C VAL A 295 11.49 -37.46 -7.22
N PRO A 296 12.20 -37.85 -6.14
CA PRO A 296 12.63 -39.23 -5.97
C PRO A 296 11.46 -40.19 -5.82
N LEU A 297 10.39 -39.80 -5.12
CA LEU A 297 9.20 -40.64 -4.92
C LEU A 297 8.51 -40.96 -6.25
N VAL A 298 8.31 -39.95 -7.12
CA VAL A 298 7.74 -40.13 -8.46
C VAL A 298 8.67 -40.96 -9.34
N SER A 299 9.99 -40.78 -9.22
CA SER A 299 10.98 -41.58 -9.93
C SER A 299 10.95 -43.05 -9.48
N ILE A 300 10.81 -43.32 -8.18
CA ILE A 300 10.66 -44.68 -7.63
C ILE A 300 9.35 -45.30 -8.09
N LEU A 301 8.23 -44.57 -8.00
CA LEU A 301 6.90 -45.06 -8.39
C LEU A 301 6.84 -45.37 -9.89
N SER A 302 7.38 -44.49 -10.74
CA SER A 302 7.45 -44.74 -12.18
C SER A 302 8.33 -45.93 -12.51
N HIS A 303 9.43 -46.14 -11.79
CA HIS A 303 10.29 -47.30 -11.99
C HIS A 303 9.64 -48.61 -11.54
N VAL A 304 8.92 -48.61 -10.41
CA VAL A 304 8.14 -49.77 -9.93
C VAL A 304 6.98 -50.09 -10.87
N TRP A 305 6.27 -49.07 -11.37
CA TRP A 305 5.19 -49.25 -12.33
C TRP A 305 5.71 -49.80 -13.67
N GLY A 306 6.82 -49.26 -14.18
CA GLY A 306 7.50 -49.79 -15.36
C GLY A 306 7.88 -51.26 -15.21
N ARG A 307 8.47 -51.65 -14.07
CA ARG A 307 8.80 -53.07 -13.83
C ARG A 307 7.57 -53.99 -13.85
N LYS A 308 6.44 -53.56 -13.26
CA LYS A 308 5.19 -54.34 -13.29
C LYS A 308 4.59 -54.43 -14.70
N TYR A 309 4.63 -53.34 -15.46
CA TYR A 309 4.09 -53.29 -16.82
C TYR A 309 4.87 -54.21 -17.77
N TYR A 310 6.21 -54.17 -17.71
CA TYR A 310 7.06 -55.03 -18.53
C TYR A 310 7.14 -56.49 -18.03
N SER A 311 6.92 -56.76 -16.74
CA SER A 311 6.79 -58.14 -16.27
C SER A 311 5.48 -58.81 -16.71
N GLY A 312 4.42 -58.02 -16.93
CA GLY A 312 3.13 -58.53 -17.43
C GLY A 312 3.14 -58.96 -18.89
N GLN A 313 4.07 -58.43 -19.71
CA GLN A 313 4.25 -58.86 -21.11
C GLN A 313 5.14 -60.11 -21.26
N ARG A 314 5.92 -60.50 -20.23
CA ARG A 314 6.76 -61.71 -20.28
C ARG A 314 6.03 -63.01 -19.94
N THR A 315 4.78 -62.94 -19.47
CA THR A 315 3.96 -64.13 -19.15
C THR A 315 2.84 -64.40 -20.15
N GLY A 316 2.82 -63.72 -21.30
CA GLY A 316 1.85 -63.96 -22.35
C GLY A 316 2.52 -64.19 -23.68
N ASP A 317 3.01 -65.42 -23.92
CA ASP A 317 2.72 -66.14 -25.16
C ASP A 317 3.18 -67.61 -25.13
N GLY A 318 2.25 -68.48 -25.56
CA GLY A 318 2.55 -69.73 -26.24
C GLY A 318 2.08 -71.00 -25.54
N PHE A 319 0.88 -71.50 -25.90
CA PHE A 319 0.72 -72.79 -26.60
C PHE A 319 -0.76 -73.12 -26.85
N GLY A 320 -1.08 -73.50 -28.10
CA GLY A 320 -2.36 -74.15 -28.42
C GLY A 320 -2.69 -74.24 -29.92
N TYR A 321 -1.88 -74.96 -30.70
CA TYR A 321 -2.34 -75.46 -32.01
C TYR A 321 -3.38 -76.57 -31.80
N ARG A 322 -4.51 -76.51 -32.52
CA ARG A 322 -5.24 -77.69 -32.98
C ARG A 322 -5.94 -77.39 -34.30
N GLU A 323 -5.49 -78.09 -35.34
CA GLU A 323 -6.20 -78.24 -36.62
C GLU A 323 -7.54 -78.95 -36.40
N LEU A 324 -8.54 -78.54 -37.20
CA LEU A 324 -9.67 -79.37 -37.61
C LEU A 324 -10.02 -78.95 -39.04
N SER A 325 -9.67 -79.82 -39.98
CA SER A 325 -10.16 -79.84 -41.35
C SER A 325 -11.63 -80.26 -41.37
N LEU A 326 -12.45 -79.62 -42.20
CA LEU A 326 -13.70 -80.15 -42.75
C LEU A 326 -14.05 -79.42 -44.06
N ASP A 327 -14.65 -80.20 -44.95
CA ASP A 327 -14.71 -80.08 -46.41
C ASP A 327 -15.58 -78.96 -47.02
N ILE A 328 -15.10 -78.47 -48.17
CA ILE A 328 -15.76 -78.27 -49.48
C ILE A 328 -17.25 -77.83 -49.50
N ASN A 329 -17.53 -76.65 -50.09
CA ASN A 329 -18.31 -76.58 -51.32
C ASN A 329 -18.17 -75.23 -52.04
N GLU A 330 -17.84 -75.37 -53.31
CA GLU A 330 -17.82 -74.39 -54.38
C GLU A 330 -19.27 -74.17 -54.84
N GLU A 331 -19.73 -72.92 -54.96
CA GLU A 331 -20.79 -72.62 -55.94
C GLU A 331 -20.64 -71.20 -56.51
N GLU A 332 -20.68 -71.21 -57.84
CA GLU A 332 -20.49 -70.16 -58.82
C GLU A 332 -21.48 -68.96 -58.79
N ASN A 333 -21.01 -67.87 -59.41
CA ASN A 333 -21.72 -66.98 -60.35
C ASN A 333 -23.07 -66.33 -59.95
N LYS A 334 -23.10 -64.99 -59.92
CA LYS A 334 -23.63 -64.14 -61.03
C LYS A 334 -23.63 -62.65 -60.67
N LEU A 335 -23.06 -61.87 -61.59
CA LEU A 335 -23.37 -60.47 -62.00
C LEU A 335 -23.36 -59.35 -60.96
#